data_AF-A0A9W6ZKW3-F1
#
_entry.id   AF-A0A9W6ZKW3-F1
#
_cell.length_a   1.000
_cell.length_b   1.000
_cell.length_c   1.000
_cell.angle_alpha   90.00
_cell.angle_beta   90.00
_cell.angle_gamma   90.00
#
_symmetry.space_group_name_H-M   'P 1'
#
loop_
_entity.id
_entity.type
_entity.pdbx_description
1 polymer ?
#
loop_
_entity_poly.entity_id
_entity_poly.type
_entity_poly.pdbx_seq_one_letter_code
_entity_poly.pdbx_strand_id
1 'polypeptide(L)'
;MTSLLRLSLRPLRKPLSTLPPNPLLRSFSASSSPTPPSKPRIYAELSKARLSSLVVLTTSCGFLSAGLPLTLSLPTMLGASFGTALCASSASTWNQVLEVDRDKKMKRTRLRPLPAGNVSIQEASALAITTGTLGGLTLYAFTDPLTTALGLGNIALSEINTWVGAIVGAIPPVMGWTAAGGNLLDPECAFLASSLFLWQFPHFFALSWMHRVDYSRGGFQMVPCNDPTGDRTASLITRYSVYLSTLPILSTFAGITSSMFAVEGFLLNGYLLYRAKKFDDDRSNGNARKVFLTSLWYLPCLLGLFIFHSKNWNDESQKEIQEKVVALREKGKALCVHEVLDSKDLCPVPHTSSAPKVSAPASN
;
A
#
# COMPACT_ATOMS: atom_id res chain seq x y z
N MET A 1 17.47 8.72 -75.56
CA MET A 1 17.33 7.25 -75.43
C MET A 1 16.36 7.00 -74.28
N THR A 2 15.06 6.94 -74.57
CA THR A 2 14.26 5.69 -74.63
C THR A 2 14.48 4.81 -73.39
N SER A 3 13.51 4.28 -72.66
CA SER A 3 12.05 4.18 -72.67
C SER A 3 11.76 3.12 -71.57
N LEU A 4 10.51 2.98 -71.12
CA LEU A 4 10.00 1.85 -70.30
C LEU A 4 10.43 1.91 -68.81
N LEU A 5 9.56 2.11 -67.83
CA LEU A 5 8.32 1.38 -67.56
C LEU A 5 7.20 2.33 -67.10
N ARG A 6 6.18 2.49 -67.95
CA ARG A 6 4.82 2.83 -67.52
C ARG A 6 4.10 1.52 -67.20
N LEU A 7 3.95 1.20 -65.92
CA LEU A 7 3.02 0.15 -65.48
C LEU A 7 1.61 0.75 -65.44
N SER A 8 0.85 0.40 -66.46
CA SER A 8 -0.57 0.70 -66.64
C SER A 8 -1.40 0.05 -65.53
N LEU A 9 -1.84 0.85 -64.56
CA LEU A 9 -2.93 0.47 -63.67
C LEU A 9 -4.26 0.62 -64.45
N ARG A 10 -4.79 -0.51 -64.92
CA ARG A 10 -6.17 -0.57 -65.44
C ARG A 10 -7.15 -0.41 -64.27
N PRO A 11 -8.19 0.44 -64.39
CA PRO A 11 -9.22 0.51 -63.37
C PRO A 11 -10.19 -0.67 -63.54
N LEU A 12 -10.11 -1.68 -62.67
CA LEU A 12 -11.18 -2.68 -62.54
C LEU A 12 -12.31 -2.10 -61.68
N ARG A 13 -13.12 -1.24 -62.28
CA ARG A 13 -14.44 -0.85 -61.73
C ARG A 13 -15.49 -1.75 -62.38
N LYS A 14 -15.81 -2.88 -61.74
CA LYS A 14 -17.08 -3.57 -62.01
C LYS A 14 -18.16 -2.94 -61.13
N PRO A 15 -19.34 -2.59 -61.66
CA PRO A 15 -20.44 -2.07 -60.86
C PRO A 15 -20.91 -3.16 -59.89
N LEU A 16 -20.98 -2.82 -58.60
CA LEU A 16 -21.45 -3.72 -57.54
C LEU A 16 -22.98 -3.73 -57.54
N SER A 17 -23.58 -4.27 -58.60
CA SER A 17 -25.02 -4.50 -58.69
C SER A 17 -25.21 -5.86 -59.32
N THR A 18 -25.95 -6.73 -58.62
CA THR A 18 -26.26 -8.14 -58.92
C THR A 18 -25.25 -9.18 -58.39
N LEU A 19 -25.15 -9.30 -57.06
CA LEU A 19 -24.88 -10.58 -56.42
C LEU A 19 -26.20 -11.06 -55.78
N PRO A 20 -26.62 -12.33 -55.97
CA PRO A 20 -27.79 -12.86 -55.30
C PRO A 20 -27.57 -12.86 -53.77
N PRO A 21 -28.62 -12.64 -52.96
CA PRO A 21 -28.48 -12.63 -51.51
C PRO A 21 -27.97 -14.01 -51.06
N ASN A 22 -26.75 -14.03 -50.53
CA ASN A 22 -26.08 -15.25 -50.10
C ASN A 22 -26.85 -15.82 -48.87
N PRO A 23 -27.48 -17.00 -48.96
CA PRO A 23 -28.32 -17.54 -47.88
C PRO A 23 -27.55 -17.82 -46.59
N LEU A 24 -26.22 -17.87 -46.67
CA LEU A 24 -25.30 -18.17 -45.56
C LEU A 24 -24.92 -16.95 -44.70
N LEU A 25 -25.37 -15.74 -45.04
CA LEU A 25 -25.16 -14.55 -44.20
C LEU A 25 -26.31 -14.26 -43.23
N ARG A 26 -27.33 -15.14 -43.16
CA ARG A 26 -28.52 -14.96 -42.31
C ARG A 26 -28.39 -15.56 -40.91
N SER A 27 -27.21 -16.06 -40.52
CA SER A 27 -27.00 -16.75 -39.24
C SER A 27 -25.96 -16.09 -38.32
N PHE A 28 -25.59 -14.83 -38.55
CA PHE A 28 -25.04 -14.04 -37.45
C PHE A 28 -26.16 -13.70 -36.47
N SER A 29 -26.45 -14.70 -35.64
CA SER A 29 -27.19 -14.59 -34.39
C SER A 29 -26.74 -13.32 -33.70
N ALA A 30 -27.72 -12.50 -33.29
CA ALA A 30 -27.54 -11.31 -32.50
C ALA A 30 -26.46 -11.58 -31.44
N SER A 31 -25.36 -10.83 -31.48
CA SER A 31 -24.43 -10.83 -30.35
C SER A 31 -25.28 -10.48 -29.14
N SER A 32 -25.43 -11.42 -28.21
CA SER A 32 -26.02 -11.15 -26.91
C SER A 32 -25.41 -9.85 -26.39
N SER A 33 -26.24 -8.83 -26.19
CA SER A 33 -25.79 -7.63 -25.49
C SER A 33 -25.12 -8.10 -24.19
N PRO A 34 -23.93 -7.57 -23.86
CA PRO A 34 -23.26 -7.97 -22.62
C PRO A 34 -24.24 -7.73 -21.48
N THR A 35 -24.55 -8.79 -20.72
CA THR A 35 -25.43 -8.68 -19.56
C THR A 35 -24.85 -7.63 -18.62
N PRO A 36 -25.67 -6.70 -18.08
CA PRO A 36 -25.18 -5.71 -17.15
C PRO A 36 -24.55 -6.43 -15.95
N PRO A 37 -23.40 -5.96 -15.44
CA PRO A 37 -22.73 -6.60 -14.32
C PRO A 37 -23.66 -6.67 -13.11
N SER A 38 -23.56 -7.74 -12.32
CA SER A 38 -24.40 -7.92 -11.14
C SER A 38 -24.12 -6.82 -10.10
N LYS A 39 -25.16 -6.35 -9.39
CA LYS A 39 -25.04 -5.34 -8.32
C LYS A 39 -23.90 -5.58 -7.32
N PRO A 40 -23.67 -6.81 -6.77
CA PRO A 40 -22.57 -7.03 -5.84
C PRO A 40 -21.20 -6.83 -6.48
N ARG A 41 -21.04 -7.19 -7.76
CA ARG A 41 -19.80 -6.94 -8.51
C ARG A 41 -19.56 -5.45 -8.70
N ILE A 42 -20.62 -4.70 -9.02
CA ILE A 42 -20.52 -3.25 -9.14
C ILE A 42 -20.08 -2.62 -7.81
N TYR A 43 -20.68 -3.02 -6.69
CA TYR A 43 -20.31 -2.49 -5.38
C TYR A 43 -18.89 -2.90 -4.95
N ALA A 44 -18.44 -4.11 -5.27
CA ALA A 44 -17.06 -4.53 -5.03
C ALA A 44 -16.04 -3.74 -5.89
N GLU A 45 -16.41 -3.36 -7.11
CA GLU A 45 -15.60 -2.50 -7.98
C GLU A 45 -15.59 -1.04 -7.50
N LEU A 46 -16.72 -0.52 -6.99
CA LEU A 46 -16.81 0.83 -6.39
C LEU A 46 -15.99 0.93 -5.09
N SER A 47 -16.08 -0.07 -4.22
CA SER A 47 -15.34 -0.13 -2.94
C SER A 47 -13.86 -0.43 -3.11
N LYS A 48 -13.41 -0.75 -4.33
CA LYS A 48 -12.06 -1.25 -4.64
C LYS A 48 -11.61 -2.33 -3.64
N ALA A 49 -12.44 -3.35 -3.42
CA ALA A 49 -12.27 -4.34 -2.34
C ALA A 49 -10.84 -4.93 -2.21
N ARG A 50 -10.14 -5.18 -3.33
CA ARG A 50 -8.75 -5.66 -3.35
C ARG A 50 -7.72 -4.63 -2.86
N LEU A 51 -7.96 -3.35 -3.10
CA LEU A 51 -7.10 -2.29 -2.59
C LEU A 51 -7.40 -2.08 -1.10
N SER A 52 -8.68 -2.07 -0.73
CA SER A 52 -9.12 -1.95 0.66
C SER A 52 -8.64 -3.10 1.54
N SER A 53 -8.44 -4.32 1.00
CA SER A 53 -7.83 -5.40 1.78
C SER A 53 -6.37 -5.12 2.19
N LEU A 54 -5.59 -4.41 1.37
CA LEU A 54 -4.24 -4.00 1.75
C LEU A 54 -4.27 -2.94 2.85
N VAL A 55 -5.24 -2.01 2.79
CA VAL A 55 -5.48 -1.01 3.83
C VAL A 55 -5.80 -1.69 5.16
N VAL A 56 -6.75 -2.64 5.14
CA VAL A 56 -7.11 -3.41 6.33
C VAL A 56 -5.91 -4.19 6.87
N LEU A 57 -5.12 -4.84 6.00
CA LEU A 57 -3.90 -5.54 6.40
C LEU A 57 -2.95 -4.61 7.16
N THR A 58 -2.71 -3.40 6.64
CA THR A 58 -1.81 -2.44 7.28
C THR A 58 -2.35 -1.94 8.62
N THR A 59 -3.66 -1.74 8.76
CA THR A 59 -4.32 -1.45 10.04
C THR A 59 -4.16 -2.61 11.02
N SER A 60 -4.41 -3.85 10.60
CA SER A 60 -4.21 -5.02 11.46
C SER A 60 -2.75 -5.16 11.88
N CYS A 61 -1.78 -4.89 10.99
CA CYS A 61 -0.36 -4.88 11.34
C CYS A 61 -0.02 -3.81 12.39
N GLY A 62 -0.57 -2.60 12.25
CA GLY A 62 -0.40 -1.55 13.25
C GLY A 62 -0.95 -1.96 14.62
N PHE A 63 -2.15 -2.53 14.63
CA PHE A 63 -2.78 -3.05 15.85
C PHE A 63 -1.94 -4.14 16.54
N LEU A 64 -1.50 -5.14 15.76
CA LEU A 64 -0.70 -6.26 16.28
C LEU A 64 0.67 -5.81 16.80
N SER A 65 1.25 -4.75 16.23
CA SER A 65 2.57 -4.26 16.68
C SER A 65 2.56 -3.64 18.08
N ALA A 66 1.38 -3.26 18.60
CA ALA A 66 1.21 -2.77 19.97
C ALA A 66 1.32 -3.88 21.02
N GLY A 67 1.30 -5.17 20.63
CA GLY A 67 1.59 -6.29 21.52
C GLY A 67 0.49 -6.64 22.54
N LEU A 68 -0.73 -6.14 22.36
CA LEU A 68 -1.85 -6.45 23.26
C LEU A 68 -2.26 -7.93 23.25
N PRO A 69 -2.73 -8.49 24.39
CA PRO A 69 -3.36 -9.80 24.44
C PRO A 69 -4.52 -9.94 23.44
N LEU A 70 -4.38 -10.86 22.48
CA LEU A 70 -5.40 -11.08 21.45
C LEU A 70 -6.76 -11.48 22.03
N THR A 71 -6.77 -12.19 23.16
CA THR A 71 -8.01 -12.66 23.81
C THR A 71 -8.88 -11.51 24.32
N LEU A 72 -8.28 -10.40 24.78
CA LEU A 72 -9.01 -9.23 25.26
C LEU A 72 -9.28 -8.21 24.12
N SER A 73 -8.42 -8.20 23.11
CA SER A 73 -8.39 -7.16 22.08
C SER A 73 -9.03 -7.57 20.73
N LEU A 74 -9.47 -8.81 20.59
CA LEU A 74 -10.08 -9.32 19.34
C LEU A 74 -11.31 -8.49 18.87
N PRO A 75 -12.27 -8.12 19.73
CA PRO A 75 -13.39 -7.27 19.31
C PRO A 75 -12.93 -5.91 18.76
N THR A 76 -11.95 -5.28 19.42
CA THR A 76 -11.34 -4.02 19.01
C THR A 76 -10.61 -4.17 17.67
N MET A 77 -9.83 -5.23 17.48
CA MET A 77 -9.12 -5.49 16.23
C MET A 77 -10.09 -5.72 15.06
N LEU A 78 -11.15 -6.51 15.29
CA LEU A 78 -12.19 -6.76 14.27
C LEU A 78 -12.97 -5.48 13.95
N GLY A 79 -13.35 -4.71 14.97
CA GLY A 79 -14.01 -3.42 14.82
C GLY A 79 -13.15 -2.39 14.08
N ALA A 80 -11.87 -2.28 14.43
CA ALA A 80 -10.91 -1.42 13.74
C ALA A 80 -10.74 -1.84 12.27
N SER A 81 -10.59 -3.14 12.01
CA SER A 81 -10.42 -3.68 10.65
C SER A 81 -11.67 -3.48 9.79
N PHE A 82 -12.86 -3.78 10.34
CA PHE A 82 -14.13 -3.63 9.63
C PHE A 82 -14.50 -2.17 9.42
N GLY A 83 -14.35 -1.33 10.45
CA GLY A 83 -14.57 0.12 10.36
C GLY A 83 -13.64 0.77 9.33
N THR A 84 -12.36 0.41 9.33
CA THR A 84 -11.38 0.88 8.33
C THR A 84 -11.77 0.41 6.92
N ALA A 85 -12.22 -0.84 6.74
CA ALA A 85 -12.67 -1.33 5.45
C ALA A 85 -13.84 -0.51 4.89
N LEU A 86 -14.80 -0.15 5.74
CA LEU A 86 -15.95 0.68 5.39
C LEU A 86 -15.54 2.12 5.06
N CYS A 87 -14.65 2.73 5.85
CA CYS A 87 -14.09 4.05 5.56
C CYS A 87 -13.32 4.05 4.22
N ALA A 88 -12.49 3.02 3.96
CA ALA A 88 -11.74 2.87 2.71
C ALA A 88 -12.67 2.66 1.50
N SER A 89 -13.77 1.93 1.69
CA SER A 89 -14.83 1.77 0.68
C SER A 89 -15.50 3.11 0.36
N SER A 90 -15.80 3.91 1.38
CA SER A 90 -16.39 5.24 1.23
C SER A 90 -15.46 6.17 0.46
N ALA A 91 -14.21 6.31 0.90
CA ALA A 91 -13.18 7.12 0.25
C ALA A 91 -12.93 6.69 -1.22
N SER A 92 -12.86 5.38 -1.47
CA SER A 92 -12.70 4.84 -2.82
C SER A 92 -13.87 5.17 -3.74
N THR A 93 -15.10 5.14 -3.19
CA THR A 93 -16.31 5.47 -3.94
C THR A 93 -16.36 6.97 -4.25
N TRP A 94 -16.06 7.82 -3.27
CA TRP A 94 -15.96 9.27 -3.47
C TRP A 94 -14.90 9.64 -4.51
N ASN A 95 -13.72 9.02 -4.46
CA ASN A 95 -12.68 9.22 -5.48
C ASN A 95 -13.20 8.86 -6.88
N GLN A 96 -13.94 7.76 -7.04
CA GLN A 96 -14.52 7.42 -8.35
C GLN A 96 -15.61 8.40 -8.80
N VAL A 97 -16.41 8.94 -7.87
CA VAL A 97 -17.43 9.97 -8.16
C VAL A 97 -16.77 11.27 -8.64
N LEU A 98 -15.65 11.68 -8.05
CA LEU A 98 -14.92 12.89 -8.44
C LEU A 98 -14.15 12.72 -9.77
N GLU A 99 -13.76 11.48 -10.10
CA GLU A 99 -12.92 11.19 -11.27
C GLU A 99 -13.69 10.78 -12.53
N VAL A 100 -15.03 10.75 -12.52
CA VAL A 100 -15.86 10.20 -13.60
C VAL A 100 -15.43 10.68 -15.00
N ASP A 101 -15.27 11.99 -15.20
CA ASP A 101 -14.93 12.54 -16.52
C ASP A 101 -13.49 12.30 -16.95
N ARG A 102 -12.57 12.14 -15.97
CA ARG A 102 -11.18 11.75 -16.24
C ARG A 102 -11.11 10.27 -16.59
N ASP A 103 -11.83 9.43 -15.84
CA ASP A 103 -11.87 7.99 -16.03
C ASP A 103 -12.44 7.58 -17.39
N LYS A 104 -13.43 8.31 -17.92
CA LYS A 104 -13.96 8.10 -19.29
C LYS A 104 -12.87 8.17 -20.37
N LYS A 105 -11.80 8.94 -20.14
CA LYS A 105 -10.72 9.18 -21.11
C LYS A 105 -9.58 8.17 -21.02
N MET A 106 -9.52 7.37 -19.95
CA MET A 106 -8.45 6.42 -19.70
C MET A 106 -8.87 5.00 -20.13
N LYS A 107 -8.01 4.32 -20.90
CA LYS A 107 -8.28 2.96 -21.42
C LYS A 107 -8.57 1.97 -20.30
N ARG A 108 -7.86 2.10 -19.17
CA ARG A 108 -8.00 1.19 -18.03
C ARG A 108 -9.30 1.38 -17.25
N THR A 109 -9.78 2.62 -17.13
CA THR A 109 -10.85 2.95 -16.17
C THR A 109 -12.17 3.36 -16.83
N ARG A 110 -12.20 3.55 -18.16
CA ARG A 110 -13.42 3.84 -18.92
C ARG A 110 -14.53 2.80 -18.79
N LEU A 111 -14.21 1.58 -18.35
CA LEU A 111 -15.17 0.49 -18.11
C LEU A 111 -15.60 0.35 -16.65
N ARG A 112 -15.15 1.24 -15.75
CA ARG A 112 -15.59 1.26 -14.36
C ARG A 112 -17.10 1.57 -14.28
N PRO A 113 -17.79 1.18 -13.19
CA PRO A 113 -19.25 1.31 -13.10
C PRO A 113 -19.81 2.71 -13.37
N LEU A 114 -19.17 3.76 -12.84
CA LEU A 114 -19.62 5.15 -13.03
C LEU A 114 -19.37 5.69 -14.46
N PRO A 115 -18.14 5.63 -15.03
CA PRO A 115 -17.88 6.00 -16.42
C PRO A 115 -18.70 5.23 -17.45
N ALA A 116 -18.98 3.95 -17.19
CA ALA A 116 -19.77 3.09 -18.06
C ALA A 116 -21.29 3.31 -17.95
N GLY A 117 -21.75 4.10 -16.96
CA GLY A 117 -23.18 4.32 -16.72
C GLY A 117 -23.92 3.14 -16.10
N ASN A 118 -23.21 2.18 -15.50
CA ASN A 118 -23.81 1.02 -14.82
C ASN A 118 -24.43 1.38 -13.47
N VAL A 119 -24.01 2.48 -12.85
CA VAL A 119 -24.55 3.04 -11.59
C VAL A 119 -24.58 4.56 -11.69
N SER A 120 -25.62 5.18 -11.11
CA SER A 120 -25.76 6.63 -11.07
C SER A 120 -24.85 7.27 -10.02
N ILE A 121 -24.52 8.56 -10.19
CA ILE A 121 -23.75 9.33 -9.20
C ILE A 121 -24.49 9.38 -7.85
N GLN A 122 -25.82 9.46 -7.87
CA GLN A 122 -26.65 9.50 -6.66
C GLN A 122 -26.56 8.19 -5.87
N GLU A 123 -26.68 7.04 -6.54
CA GLU A 123 -26.53 5.73 -5.90
C GLU A 123 -25.11 5.52 -5.35
N ALA A 124 -24.07 5.89 -6.12
CA ALA A 124 -22.69 5.81 -5.64
C ALA A 124 -22.44 6.73 -4.44
N SER A 125 -22.99 7.95 -4.46
CA SER A 125 -22.87 8.90 -3.34
C SER A 125 -23.61 8.39 -2.10
N ALA A 126 -24.81 7.83 -2.26
CA ALA A 126 -25.54 7.19 -1.16
C ALA A 126 -24.73 6.04 -0.55
N LEU A 127 -24.15 5.17 -1.37
CA LEU A 127 -23.27 4.10 -0.91
C LEU A 127 -22.05 4.65 -0.14
N ALA A 128 -21.42 5.70 -0.65
CA ALA A 128 -20.28 6.33 0.00
C ALA A 128 -20.65 6.93 1.36
N ILE A 129 -21.80 7.61 1.47
CA ILE A 129 -22.30 8.14 2.74
C ILE A 129 -22.62 7.01 3.71
N THR A 130 -23.38 5.99 3.28
CA THR A 130 -23.74 4.85 4.13
C THR A 130 -22.51 4.13 4.66
N THR A 131 -21.55 3.80 3.79
CA THR A 131 -20.31 3.13 4.22
C THR A 131 -19.44 4.02 5.10
N GLY A 132 -19.38 5.32 4.83
CA GLY A 132 -18.65 6.28 5.68
C GLY A 132 -19.24 6.40 7.08
N THR A 133 -20.57 6.55 7.18
CA THR A 133 -21.29 6.62 8.46
C THR A 133 -21.17 5.32 9.24
N LEU A 134 -21.41 4.17 8.60
CA LEU A 134 -21.28 2.86 9.26
C LEU A 134 -19.83 2.58 9.69
N GLY A 135 -18.85 2.96 8.87
CA GLY A 135 -17.44 2.86 9.21
C GLY A 135 -17.08 3.68 10.44
N GLY A 136 -17.48 4.96 10.46
CA GLY A 136 -17.28 5.86 11.60
C GLY A 136 -17.97 5.37 12.87
N LEU A 137 -19.21 4.91 12.79
CA LEU A 137 -19.94 4.34 13.93
C LEU A 137 -19.28 3.05 14.46
N THR A 138 -18.76 2.22 13.57
CA THR A 138 -18.02 1.00 13.96
C THR A 138 -16.74 1.38 14.69
N LEU A 139 -15.95 2.31 14.16
CA LEU A 139 -14.73 2.78 14.83
C LEU A 139 -15.08 3.40 16.19
N TYR A 140 -16.12 4.23 16.26
CA TYR A 140 -16.56 4.85 17.51
C TYR A 140 -16.99 3.82 18.57
N ALA A 141 -17.65 2.73 18.16
CA ALA A 141 -18.15 1.71 19.06
C ALA A 141 -17.06 0.76 19.58
N PHE A 142 -16.03 0.48 18.78
CA PHE A 142 -15.04 -0.56 19.08
C PHE A 142 -13.63 -0.04 19.36
N THR A 143 -13.33 1.22 19.05
CA THR A 143 -12.00 1.84 19.18
C THR A 143 -12.09 3.17 19.94
N ASP A 144 -10.99 3.92 19.99
CA ASP A 144 -10.93 5.22 20.66
C ASP A 144 -11.38 6.40 19.75
N PRO A 145 -11.67 7.58 20.33
CA PRO A 145 -12.08 8.77 19.57
C PRO A 145 -11.05 9.26 18.55
N LEU A 146 -9.75 9.12 18.83
CA LEU A 146 -8.69 9.52 17.91
C LEU A 146 -8.66 8.60 16.69
N THR A 147 -8.75 7.27 16.86
CA THR A 147 -8.87 6.32 15.73
C THR A 147 -10.08 6.66 14.86
N THR A 148 -11.21 6.97 15.49
CA THR A 148 -12.44 7.36 14.78
C THR A 148 -12.25 8.65 13.98
N ALA A 149 -11.62 9.67 14.59
CA ALA A 149 -11.32 10.93 13.93
C ALA A 149 -10.37 10.74 12.75
N LEU A 150 -9.34 9.91 12.89
CA LEU A 150 -8.42 9.54 11.81
C LEU A 150 -9.16 8.85 10.66
N GLY A 151 -10.03 7.88 10.96
CA GLY A 151 -10.80 7.16 9.94
C GLY A 151 -11.76 8.05 9.15
N LEU A 152 -12.52 8.91 9.83
CA LEU A 152 -13.43 9.87 9.19
C LEU A 152 -12.67 10.96 8.44
N GLY A 153 -11.59 11.48 9.03
CA GLY A 153 -10.70 12.43 8.38
C GLY A 153 -10.13 11.87 7.08
N ASN A 154 -9.76 10.59 7.06
CA ASN A 154 -9.22 9.93 5.88
C ASN A 154 -10.21 9.86 4.71
N ILE A 155 -11.52 9.88 4.97
CA ILE A 155 -12.55 9.95 3.91
C ILE A 155 -12.59 11.34 3.28
N ALA A 156 -12.45 12.39 4.08
CA ALA A 156 -12.54 13.78 3.64
C ALA A 156 -11.27 14.25 2.90
N LEU A 157 -10.12 13.61 3.16
CA LEU A 157 -8.87 13.92 2.51
C LEU A 157 -8.90 13.46 1.04
N SER A 158 -9.01 14.42 0.12
CA SER A 158 -8.85 14.16 -1.30
C SER A 158 -7.36 14.04 -1.68
N GLU A 159 -7.03 13.07 -2.51
CA GLU A 159 -5.69 12.89 -3.07
C GLU A 159 -5.42 13.96 -4.15
N ILE A 160 -5.17 15.21 -3.74
CA ILE A 160 -4.89 16.32 -4.67
C ILE A 160 -3.57 16.07 -5.42
N ASN A 161 -2.60 15.44 -4.74
CA ASN A 161 -1.32 15.01 -5.32
C ASN A 161 -0.80 13.74 -4.64
N THR A 162 0.24 13.13 -5.22
CA THR A 162 0.84 11.88 -4.73
C THR A 162 1.40 11.97 -3.31
N TRP A 163 1.89 13.14 -2.87
CA TRP A 163 2.43 13.33 -1.52
C TRP A 163 1.34 13.43 -0.46
N VAL A 164 0.25 14.14 -0.76
CA VAL A 164 -0.95 14.18 0.10
C VAL A 164 -1.58 12.79 0.17
N GLY A 165 -1.66 12.09 -0.97
CA GLY A 165 -2.10 10.69 -1.00
C GLY A 165 -1.21 9.76 -0.16
N ALA A 166 0.10 10.03 -0.10
CA ALA A 166 1.00 9.27 0.77
C ALA A 166 0.68 9.43 2.26
N ILE A 167 0.21 10.61 2.69
CA ILE A 167 -0.27 10.86 4.06
C ILE A 167 -1.55 10.05 4.32
N VAL A 168 -2.52 10.12 3.40
CA VAL A 168 -3.77 9.35 3.45
C VAL A 168 -3.51 7.85 3.58
N GLY A 169 -2.54 7.33 2.82
CA GLY A 169 -2.15 5.91 2.90
C GLY A 169 -1.30 5.54 4.11
N ALA A 170 -0.75 6.51 4.86
CA ALA A 170 0.00 6.27 6.09
C ALA A 170 -0.87 6.26 7.35
N ILE A 171 -2.10 6.79 7.26
CA ILE A 171 -3.08 6.80 8.36
C ILE A 171 -3.56 5.39 8.79
N PRO A 172 -3.85 4.43 7.89
CA PRO A 172 -4.37 3.12 8.26
C PRO A 172 -3.55 2.33 9.31
N PRO A 173 -2.21 2.18 9.21
CA PRO A 173 -1.45 1.52 10.26
C PRO A 173 -1.42 2.33 11.57
N VAL A 174 -1.46 3.66 11.51
CA VAL A 174 -1.58 4.53 12.70
C VAL A 174 -2.91 4.30 13.40
N MET A 175 -4.02 4.22 12.64
CA MET A 175 -5.34 3.86 13.18
C MET A 175 -5.29 2.50 13.90
N GLY A 176 -4.54 1.53 13.36
CA GLY A 176 -4.32 0.25 14.02
C GLY A 176 -3.63 0.40 15.37
N TRP A 177 -2.54 1.16 15.40
CA TRP A 177 -1.77 1.44 16.62
C TRP A 177 -2.60 2.15 17.69
N THR A 178 -3.32 3.21 17.32
CA THR A 178 -4.15 3.99 18.26
C THR A 178 -5.35 3.19 18.75
N ALA A 179 -5.95 2.34 17.90
CA ALA A 179 -7.02 1.45 18.31
C ALA A 179 -6.56 0.43 19.36
N ALA A 180 -5.28 0.07 19.37
CA ALA A 180 -4.66 -0.75 20.40
C ALA A 180 -4.21 0.05 21.65
N GLY A 181 -4.61 1.32 21.77
CA GLY A 181 -4.28 2.18 22.92
C GLY A 181 -2.91 2.84 22.85
N GLY A 182 -2.20 2.73 21.72
CA GLY A 182 -0.93 3.41 21.50
C GLY A 182 -1.09 4.92 21.23
N ASN A 183 -0.06 5.70 21.53
CA ASN A 183 -0.04 7.15 21.32
C ASN A 183 0.58 7.52 19.97
N LEU A 184 0.19 8.68 19.43
CA LEU A 184 0.74 9.18 18.16
C LEU A 184 2.24 9.52 18.23
N LEU A 185 2.73 9.83 19.43
CA LEU A 185 4.12 10.23 19.66
C LEU A 185 5.04 9.03 19.90
N ASP A 186 4.49 7.82 19.94
CA ASP A 186 5.28 6.61 20.14
C ASP A 186 6.20 6.38 18.93
N PRO A 187 7.48 6.02 19.14
CA PRO A 187 8.40 5.74 18.04
C PRO A 187 7.92 4.63 17.08
N GLU A 188 7.15 3.67 17.56
CA GLU A 188 6.52 2.61 16.76
C GLU A 188 5.45 3.16 15.82
N CYS A 189 4.60 4.08 16.31
CA CYS A 189 3.63 4.78 15.50
C CYS A 189 4.34 5.57 14.38
N ALA A 190 5.40 6.30 14.73
CA ALA A 190 6.21 7.04 13.77
C ALA A 190 6.86 6.11 12.73
N PHE A 191 7.35 4.94 13.15
CA PHE A 191 7.91 3.94 12.24
C PHE A 191 6.87 3.39 11.26
N LEU A 192 5.67 3.03 11.75
CA LEU A 192 4.57 2.53 10.92
C LEU A 192 4.11 3.58 9.89
N ALA A 193 3.88 4.81 10.35
CA ALA A 193 3.49 5.93 9.50
C ALA A 193 4.55 6.20 8.43
N SER A 194 5.82 6.31 8.83
CA SER A 194 6.94 6.59 7.93
C SER A 194 7.15 5.47 6.92
N SER A 195 7.02 4.21 7.34
CA SER A 195 7.17 3.04 6.46
C SER A 195 6.13 3.06 5.34
N LEU A 196 4.85 3.28 5.68
CA LEU A 196 3.80 3.33 4.66
C LEU A 196 3.89 4.59 3.79
N PHE A 197 4.24 5.73 4.38
CA PHE A 197 4.45 6.97 3.63
C PHE A 197 5.56 6.82 2.60
N LEU A 198 6.75 6.36 3.01
CA LEU A 198 7.91 6.24 2.13
C LEU A 198 7.76 5.12 1.10
N TRP A 199 7.17 3.98 1.48
CA TRP A 199 6.98 2.82 0.59
C TRP A 199 6.10 3.12 -0.63
N GLN A 200 5.11 4.02 -0.47
CA GLN A 200 4.18 4.35 -1.54
C GLN A 200 4.84 5.03 -2.74
N PHE A 201 5.92 5.78 -2.54
CA PHE A 201 6.58 6.51 -3.63
C PHE A 201 7.21 5.58 -4.69
N PRO A 202 8.11 4.63 -4.36
CA PRO A 202 8.63 3.72 -5.37
C PRO A 202 7.52 2.89 -6.04
N HIS A 203 6.46 2.55 -5.29
CA HIS A 203 5.29 1.85 -5.81
C HIS A 203 4.51 2.69 -6.85
N PHE A 204 4.08 3.90 -6.48
CA PHE A 204 3.26 4.77 -7.32
C PHE A 204 4.03 5.38 -8.49
N PHE A 205 5.31 5.73 -8.32
CA PHE A 205 6.11 6.23 -9.43
C PHE A 205 6.37 5.13 -10.48
N ALA A 206 6.61 3.89 -10.05
CA ALA A 206 6.71 2.77 -10.98
C ALA A 206 5.38 2.51 -11.72
N LEU A 207 4.24 2.56 -11.01
CA LEU A 207 2.92 2.39 -11.61
C LEU A 207 2.59 3.52 -12.61
N SER A 208 2.81 4.77 -12.22
CA SER A 208 2.55 5.94 -13.06
C SER A 208 3.48 6.00 -14.26
N TRP A 209 4.72 5.50 -14.16
CA TRP A 209 5.61 5.34 -15.32
C TRP A 209 5.01 4.40 -16.37
N MET A 210 4.55 3.22 -15.96
CA MET A 210 3.95 2.22 -16.85
C MET A 210 2.67 2.72 -17.54
N HIS A 211 1.92 3.59 -16.88
CA HIS A 211 0.62 4.07 -17.34
C HIS A 211 0.59 5.55 -17.72
N ARG A 212 1.75 6.20 -17.87
CA ARG A 212 1.87 7.66 -18.13
C ARG A 212 1.05 8.16 -19.32
N VAL A 213 0.96 7.36 -20.39
CA VAL A 213 0.17 7.69 -21.57
C VAL A 213 -1.33 7.71 -21.25
N ASP A 214 -1.79 6.81 -20.39
CA ASP A 214 -3.19 6.76 -19.97
C ASP A 214 -3.52 7.91 -19.01
N TYR A 215 -2.63 8.17 -18.05
CA TYR A 215 -2.75 9.32 -17.13
C TYR A 215 -2.80 10.66 -17.89
N SER A 216 -1.94 10.83 -18.90
CA SER A 216 -1.94 12.02 -19.75
C SER A 216 -3.27 12.20 -20.49
N ARG A 217 -3.88 11.13 -21.02
CA ARG A 217 -5.23 11.18 -21.64
C ARG A 217 -6.33 11.59 -20.65
N GLY A 218 -6.23 11.13 -19.41
CA GLY A 218 -7.12 11.51 -18.31
C GLY A 218 -6.94 12.96 -17.84
N GLY A 219 -5.89 13.66 -18.29
CA GLY A 219 -5.53 15.00 -17.84
C GLY A 219 -4.78 15.04 -16.51
N PHE A 220 -4.27 13.90 -16.02
CA PHE A 220 -3.51 13.83 -14.78
C PHE A 220 -2.08 14.36 -14.96
N GLN A 221 -1.64 15.19 -14.02
CA GLN A 221 -0.30 15.79 -13.97
C GLN A 221 0.63 14.98 -13.05
N MET A 222 0.86 13.72 -13.39
CA MET A 222 1.82 12.87 -12.66
C MET A 222 3.26 13.22 -13.07
N VAL A 223 4.24 13.02 -12.19
CA VAL A 223 5.66 13.27 -12.51
C VAL A 223 6.09 12.60 -13.83
N PRO A 224 5.79 11.31 -14.09
CA PRO A 224 6.12 10.66 -15.36
C PRO A 224 5.45 11.25 -16.61
N CYS A 225 4.34 11.99 -16.47
CA CYS A 225 3.69 12.63 -17.61
C CYS A 225 4.55 13.78 -18.17
N ASN A 226 5.30 14.45 -17.29
CA ASN A 226 6.12 15.61 -17.61
C ASN A 226 7.63 15.29 -17.53
N ASP A 227 7.98 14.01 -17.67
CA ASP A 227 9.34 13.48 -17.55
C ASP A 227 9.62 12.49 -18.70
N PRO A 228 9.86 12.98 -19.94
CA PRO A 228 10.05 12.11 -21.10
C PRO A 228 11.27 11.20 -21.00
N THR A 229 12.34 11.65 -20.34
CA THR A 229 13.55 10.86 -20.11
C THR A 229 13.37 9.84 -18.99
N GLY A 230 12.56 10.17 -17.98
CA GLY A 230 12.34 9.33 -16.80
C GLY A 230 13.38 9.55 -15.70
N ASP A 231 14.25 10.55 -15.85
CA ASP A 231 15.34 10.82 -14.91
C ASP A 231 14.78 11.26 -13.55
N ARG A 232 13.74 12.09 -13.55
CA ARG A 232 13.10 12.55 -12.31
C ARG A 232 12.40 11.40 -11.61
N THR A 233 11.69 10.59 -12.38
CA THR A 233 10.97 9.41 -11.88
C THR A 233 11.93 8.40 -11.26
N ALA A 234 13.02 8.07 -11.96
CA ALA A 234 14.04 7.15 -11.47
C ALA A 234 14.77 7.68 -10.24
N SER A 235 15.10 8.98 -10.22
CA SER A 235 15.68 9.65 -9.06
C SER A 235 14.74 9.60 -7.85
N LEU A 236 13.43 9.83 -8.02
CA LEU A 236 12.46 9.77 -6.91
C LEU A 236 12.32 8.34 -6.38
N ILE A 237 12.18 7.34 -7.25
CA ILE A 237 12.12 5.93 -6.86
C ILE A 237 13.36 5.56 -6.03
N THR A 238 14.55 5.96 -6.49
CA THR A 238 15.81 5.66 -5.81
C THR A 238 15.91 6.38 -4.46
N ARG A 239 15.65 7.70 -4.39
CA ARG A 239 15.72 8.48 -3.14
C ARG A 239 14.77 7.94 -2.07
N TYR A 240 13.52 7.68 -2.42
CA TYR A 240 12.55 7.16 -1.45
C TYR A 240 12.87 5.72 -1.03
N SER A 241 13.45 4.91 -1.92
CA SER A 241 13.95 3.58 -1.54
C SER A 241 15.13 3.68 -0.57
N VAL A 242 16.01 4.67 -0.72
CA VAL A 242 17.10 4.93 0.23
C VAL A 242 16.56 5.38 1.58
N TYR A 243 15.62 6.32 1.62
CA TYR A 243 14.98 6.74 2.88
C TYR A 243 14.25 5.60 3.57
N LEU A 244 13.58 4.73 2.81
CA LEU A 244 12.93 3.55 3.37
C LEU A 244 13.96 2.58 3.99
N SER A 245 15.15 2.48 3.40
CA SER A 245 16.23 1.62 3.91
C SER A 245 16.83 2.05 5.24
N THR A 246 16.68 3.31 5.64
CA THR A 246 17.15 3.78 6.94
C THR A 246 16.22 3.39 8.08
N LEU A 247 14.94 3.10 7.80
CA LEU A 247 13.95 2.85 8.85
C LEU A 247 14.26 1.64 9.73
N PRO A 248 14.63 0.45 9.20
CA PRO A 248 14.96 -0.71 10.05
C PRO A 248 16.15 -0.45 10.99
N ILE A 249 17.10 0.36 10.55
CA ILE A 249 18.26 0.74 11.35
C ILE A 249 17.83 1.70 12.47
N LEU A 250 17.07 2.74 12.13
CA LEU A 250 16.55 3.70 13.09
C LEU A 250 15.64 3.04 14.14
N SER A 251 14.83 2.06 13.76
CA SER A 251 13.98 1.32 14.70
C SER A 251 14.78 0.46 15.68
N THR A 252 15.94 -0.07 15.27
CA THR A 252 16.82 -0.78 16.20
C THR A 252 17.47 0.20 17.18
N PHE A 253 17.97 1.34 16.71
CA PHE A 253 18.57 2.37 17.57
C PHE A 253 17.57 3.04 18.51
N ALA A 254 16.33 3.24 18.08
CA ALA A 254 15.24 3.73 18.91
C ALA A 254 14.78 2.70 19.96
N GLY A 255 15.33 1.48 19.94
CA GLY A 255 15.05 0.45 20.91
C GLY A 255 13.73 -0.29 20.71
N ILE A 256 12.94 0.03 19.67
CA ILE A 256 11.62 -0.57 19.41
C ILE A 256 11.68 -1.99 18.84
N THR A 257 12.80 -2.38 18.21
CA THR A 257 12.99 -3.69 17.59
C THR A 257 14.31 -4.36 17.99
N SER A 258 14.47 -5.66 17.72
CA SER A 258 15.77 -6.35 17.84
C SER A 258 16.78 -5.85 16.80
N SER A 259 18.06 -6.18 17.00
CA SER A 259 19.12 -5.96 16.01
C SER A 259 18.93 -6.80 14.73
N MET A 260 18.28 -7.96 14.82
CA MET A 260 17.98 -8.80 13.65
C MET A 260 17.08 -8.09 12.64
N PHE A 261 16.15 -7.24 13.12
CA PHE A 261 15.28 -6.48 12.23
C PHE A 261 16.08 -5.56 11.29
N ALA A 262 17.15 -4.93 11.76
CA ALA A 262 18.03 -4.13 10.91
C ALA A 262 18.75 -4.99 9.86
N VAL A 263 19.19 -6.20 10.20
CA VAL A 263 19.87 -7.12 9.27
C VAL A 263 18.91 -7.61 8.18
N GLU A 264 17.75 -8.11 8.55
CA GLU A 264 16.74 -8.60 7.59
C GLU A 264 16.16 -7.44 6.77
N GLY A 265 15.93 -6.30 7.43
CA GLY A 265 15.52 -5.06 6.78
C GLY A 265 16.55 -4.58 5.76
N PHE A 266 17.85 -4.71 6.04
CA PHE A 266 18.91 -4.39 5.08
C PHE A 266 18.85 -5.27 3.84
N LEU A 267 18.64 -6.59 3.98
CA LEU A 267 18.51 -7.50 2.84
C LEU A 267 17.29 -7.16 1.98
N LEU A 268 16.15 -6.92 2.64
CA LEU A 268 14.89 -6.58 1.98
C LEU A 268 15.00 -5.26 1.20
N ASN A 269 15.59 -4.23 1.83
CA ASN A 269 15.84 -2.93 1.21
C ASN A 269 16.92 -3.00 0.12
N GLY A 270 17.97 -3.79 0.31
CA GLY A 270 19.02 -4.00 -0.69
C GLY A 270 18.46 -4.53 -2.00
N TYR A 271 17.48 -5.44 -1.94
CA TYR A 271 16.80 -5.92 -3.14
C TYR A 271 15.91 -4.85 -3.79
N LEU A 272 15.18 -4.06 -3.00
CA LEU A 272 14.40 -2.93 -3.52
C LEU A 272 15.30 -1.90 -4.21
N LEU A 273 16.42 -1.53 -3.58
CA LEU A 273 17.43 -0.62 -4.12
C LEU A 273 18.08 -1.17 -5.40
N TYR A 274 18.39 -2.46 -5.45
CA TYR A 274 18.85 -3.12 -6.66
C TYR A 274 17.84 -2.97 -7.81
N ARG A 275 16.54 -3.15 -7.53
CA ARG A 275 15.48 -2.96 -8.55
C ARG A 275 15.31 -1.51 -8.95
N ALA A 276 15.40 -0.57 -8.01
CA ALA A 276 15.40 0.86 -8.28
C ALA A 276 16.56 1.26 -9.20
N LYS A 277 17.77 0.79 -8.89
CA LYS A 277 18.95 1.02 -9.72
C LYS A 277 18.82 0.42 -11.12
N LYS A 278 18.29 -0.80 -11.25
CA LYS A 278 18.02 -1.39 -12.57
C LYS A 278 17.03 -0.57 -13.40
N PHE A 279 16.06 0.08 -12.77
CA PHE A 279 15.17 1.01 -13.45
C PHE A 279 15.85 2.33 -13.82
N ASP A 280 16.75 2.84 -12.97
CA ASP A 280 17.55 4.03 -13.26
C ASP A 280 18.54 3.82 -14.40
N ASP A 281 19.16 2.63 -14.47
CA ASP A 281 20.05 2.26 -15.57
C ASP A 281 19.27 2.05 -16.89
N ASP A 282 18.09 1.40 -16.83
CA ASP A 282 17.19 1.18 -17.98
C ASP A 282 15.72 1.45 -17.60
N ARG A 283 15.21 2.59 -18.04
CA ARG A 283 13.87 3.15 -17.73
C ARG A 283 12.73 2.50 -18.53
N SER A 284 12.86 1.21 -18.83
CA SER A 284 11.84 0.44 -19.53
C SER A 284 10.60 0.17 -18.67
N ASN A 285 9.43 0.04 -19.32
CA ASN A 285 8.21 -0.39 -18.62
C ASN A 285 8.38 -1.77 -17.94
N GLY A 286 9.27 -2.62 -18.46
CA GLY A 286 9.61 -3.90 -17.86
C GLY A 286 10.30 -3.77 -16.51
N ASN A 287 11.26 -2.86 -16.37
CA ASN A 287 11.92 -2.61 -15.09
C ASN A 287 11.02 -1.88 -14.10
N ALA A 288 10.21 -0.92 -14.56
CA ALA A 288 9.17 -0.31 -13.72
C ALA A 288 8.20 -1.35 -13.16
N ARG A 289 7.76 -2.32 -13.97
CA ARG A 289 6.92 -3.43 -13.51
C ARG A 289 7.60 -4.26 -12.42
N LYS A 290 8.91 -4.50 -12.52
CA LYS A 290 9.66 -5.22 -11.48
C LYS A 290 9.73 -4.43 -10.18
N VAL A 291 9.93 -3.11 -10.21
CA VAL A 291 9.89 -2.25 -9.01
C VAL A 291 8.49 -2.27 -8.38
N PHE A 292 7.44 -2.15 -9.20
CA PHE A 292 6.05 -2.24 -8.75
C PHE A 292 5.73 -3.60 -8.09
N LEU A 293 6.10 -4.72 -8.73
CA LEU A 293 5.89 -6.04 -8.13
C LEU A 293 6.73 -6.25 -6.87
N THR A 294 7.94 -5.70 -6.83
CA THR A 294 8.82 -5.77 -5.65
C THR A 294 8.21 -5.04 -4.47
N SER A 295 7.68 -3.83 -4.68
CA SER A 295 7.02 -3.07 -3.61
C SER A 295 5.80 -3.81 -3.04
N LEU A 296 5.02 -4.53 -3.86
CA LEU A 296 3.82 -5.26 -3.39
C LEU A 296 4.11 -6.32 -2.32
N TRP A 297 5.13 -7.16 -2.50
CA TRP A 297 5.49 -8.16 -1.49
C TRP A 297 6.44 -7.61 -0.42
N TYR A 298 7.22 -6.58 -0.75
CA TYR A 298 8.09 -5.89 0.22
C TYR A 298 7.30 -5.41 1.45
N LEU A 299 6.14 -4.78 1.25
CA LEU A 299 5.37 -4.19 2.34
C LEU A 299 4.90 -5.22 3.40
N PRO A 300 4.16 -6.29 3.03
CA PRO A 300 3.76 -7.29 4.01
C PRO A 300 4.96 -7.99 4.65
N CYS A 301 6.07 -8.19 3.94
CA CYS A 301 7.30 -8.71 4.53
C CYS A 301 7.87 -7.76 5.58
N LEU A 302 8.03 -6.46 5.28
CA LEU A 302 8.56 -5.48 6.22
C LEU A 302 7.70 -5.38 7.48
N LEU A 303 6.37 -5.28 7.32
CA LEU A 303 5.44 -5.20 8.45
C LEU A 303 5.43 -6.49 9.28
N GLY A 304 5.48 -7.66 8.63
CA GLY A 304 5.57 -8.95 9.32
C GLY A 304 6.86 -9.08 10.13
N LEU A 305 7.99 -8.67 9.56
CA LEU A 305 9.29 -8.63 10.26
C LEU A 305 9.26 -7.63 11.44
N PHE A 306 8.63 -6.47 11.25
CA PHE A 306 8.49 -5.48 12.32
C PHE A 306 7.71 -6.03 13.50
N ILE A 307 6.56 -6.68 13.24
CA ILE A 307 5.75 -7.32 14.28
C ILE A 307 6.55 -8.43 14.97
N PHE A 308 7.22 -9.30 14.20
CA PHE A 308 8.00 -10.42 14.73
C PHE A 308 9.15 -9.97 15.64
N HIS A 309 9.80 -8.85 15.29
CA HIS A 309 10.92 -8.30 16.06
C HIS A 309 10.55 -7.18 17.02
N SER A 310 9.27 -6.83 17.13
CA SER A 310 8.79 -5.83 18.09
C SER A 310 9.14 -6.24 19.52
N LYS A 311 9.54 -5.27 20.35
CA LYS A 311 9.80 -5.52 21.78
C LYS A 311 8.54 -5.41 22.65
N ASN A 312 7.40 -5.01 22.07
CA ASN A 312 6.14 -4.84 22.80
C ASN A 312 5.49 -6.17 23.18
N TRP A 313 5.99 -7.30 22.66
CA TRP A 313 5.57 -8.65 23.05
C TRP A 313 6.07 -9.10 24.43
N ASN A 314 6.78 -8.25 25.19
CA ASN A 314 7.46 -8.64 26.42
C ASN A 314 6.56 -8.71 27.68
N ASP A 315 5.25 -8.46 27.56
CA ASP A 315 4.34 -8.48 28.71
C ASP A 315 3.93 -9.91 29.13
N GLU A 316 3.94 -10.18 30.43
CA GLU A 316 3.78 -11.50 31.09
C GLU A 316 2.47 -12.26 30.76
N SER A 317 1.54 -11.61 30.08
CA SER A 317 0.17 -12.08 29.79
C SER A 317 0.03 -12.95 28.53
N GLN A 318 1.11 -13.17 27.77
CA GLN A 318 1.08 -13.92 26.49
C GLN A 318 2.02 -15.14 26.46
N LYS A 319 2.27 -15.80 27.59
CA LYS A 319 3.24 -16.91 27.72
C LYS A 319 3.24 -17.93 26.58
N GLU A 320 2.10 -18.40 26.06
CA GLU A 320 2.09 -19.46 25.04
C GLU A 320 2.52 -18.99 23.63
N ILE A 321 2.06 -17.81 23.19
CA ILE A 321 2.49 -17.23 21.90
C ILE A 321 3.90 -16.66 22.05
N GLN A 322 4.19 -16.04 23.19
CA GLN A 322 5.51 -15.54 23.54
C GLN A 322 6.53 -16.67 23.59
N GLU A 323 6.25 -17.83 24.20
CA GLU A 323 7.15 -18.98 24.17
C GLU A 323 7.44 -19.45 22.75
N LYS A 324 6.44 -19.47 21.85
CA LYS A 324 6.65 -19.83 20.45
C LYS A 324 7.45 -18.78 19.69
N VAL A 325 7.14 -17.49 19.86
CA VAL A 325 7.85 -16.37 19.21
C VAL A 325 9.27 -16.24 19.75
N VAL A 326 9.46 -16.34 21.06
CA VAL A 326 10.77 -16.34 21.74
C VAL A 326 11.57 -17.58 21.36
N ALA A 327 10.98 -18.77 21.33
CA ALA A 327 11.70 -19.98 20.88
C ALA A 327 12.11 -19.87 19.41
N LEU A 328 11.28 -19.28 18.54
CA LEU A 328 11.65 -18.97 17.17
C LEU A 328 12.75 -17.90 17.10
N ARG A 329 12.66 -16.87 17.95
CA ARG A 329 13.66 -15.80 18.06
C ARG A 329 15.00 -16.37 18.51
N GLU A 330 15.04 -17.16 19.58
CA GLU A 330 16.24 -17.83 20.10
C GLU A 330 16.86 -18.77 19.06
N LYS A 331 16.04 -19.53 18.32
CA LYS A 331 16.53 -20.29 17.16
C LYS A 331 17.14 -19.38 16.08
N GLY A 332 16.54 -18.22 15.81
CA GLY A 332 17.07 -17.21 14.90
C GLY A 332 18.38 -16.59 15.40
N LYS A 333 18.49 -16.30 16.71
CA LYS A 333 19.70 -15.79 17.35
C LYS A 333 20.86 -16.77 17.23
N ALA A 334 20.59 -18.06 17.38
CA ALA A 334 21.61 -19.12 17.20
C ALA A 334 22.15 -19.20 15.76
N LEU A 335 21.41 -18.68 14.76
CA LEU A 335 21.90 -18.53 13.39
C LEU A 335 22.66 -17.20 13.16
N CYS A 336 22.66 -16.27 14.11
CA CYS A 336 23.25 -14.96 13.91
C CYS A 336 24.68 -14.83 14.45
N VAL A 337 25.61 -14.57 13.55
CA VAL A 337 27.04 -14.42 13.84
C VAL A 337 27.32 -13.27 14.82
N HIS A 338 26.56 -12.17 14.79
CA HIS A 338 26.83 -11.02 15.67
C HIS A 338 26.44 -11.27 17.14
N GLU A 339 25.36 -12.00 17.41
CA GLU A 339 24.93 -12.31 18.79
C GLU A 339 25.74 -13.47 19.38
N VAL A 340 26.24 -14.37 18.52
CA VAL A 340 27.26 -15.36 18.88
C VAL A 340 28.62 -14.71 19.19
N LEU A 341 28.91 -13.55 18.59
CA LEU A 341 30.13 -12.77 18.89
C LEU A 341 29.96 -11.89 20.14
N ASP A 342 28.77 -11.36 20.40
CA ASP A 342 28.48 -10.55 21.61
C ASP A 342 28.39 -11.43 22.88
N SER A 343 28.08 -12.72 22.73
CA SER A 343 28.01 -13.70 23.83
C SER A 343 29.35 -14.30 24.26
N LYS A 344 30.49 -13.90 23.64
CA LYS A 344 31.83 -14.36 24.02
C LYS A 344 32.82 -13.20 24.17
N ASP A 345 33.06 -12.81 25.43
CA ASP A 345 34.37 -12.50 26.00
C ASP A 345 35.38 -11.71 25.13
N LEU A 346 35.01 -10.53 24.61
CA LEU A 346 35.96 -9.65 23.91
C LEU A 346 36.13 -8.23 24.45
N CYS A 347 35.52 -7.89 25.60
CA CYS A 347 35.87 -6.66 26.30
C CYS A 347 35.82 -6.84 27.83
N PRO A 348 36.97 -7.04 28.52
CA PRO A 348 37.00 -7.03 29.97
C PRO A 348 36.99 -5.58 30.44
N VAL A 349 35.84 -4.92 30.36
CA VAL A 349 35.63 -3.68 31.11
C VAL A 349 34.99 -4.10 32.44
N PRO A 350 35.70 -3.98 33.57
CA PRO A 350 35.11 -4.34 34.85
C PRO A 350 33.95 -3.39 35.14
N HIS A 351 32.74 -3.93 35.22
CA HIS A 351 31.61 -3.24 35.83
C HIS A 351 31.92 -3.06 37.32
N THR A 352 32.46 -1.90 37.70
CA THR A 352 32.52 -1.50 39.10
C THR A 352 31.10 -1.19 39.57
N SER A 353 30.41 -2.21 40.09
CA SER A 353 29.17 -2.03 40.84
C SER A 353 29.50 -1.64 42.29
N SER A 354 29.58 -0.33 42.57
CA SER A 354 29.40 0.18 43.93
C SER A 354 29.14 1.68 43.91
N ALA A 355 27.90 2.08 43.68
CA ALA A 355 27.44 3.40 44.11
C ALA A 355 27.09 3.33 45.61
N PRO A 356 27.65 4.19 46.47
CA PRO A 356 27.39 4.14 47.91
C PRO A 356 25.97 4.63 48.23
N LYS A 357 25.28 3.90 49.12
CA LYS A 357 24.03 4.36 49.75
C LYS A 357 24.31 5.64 50.53
N VAL A 358 23.78 6.77 50.07
CA VAL A 358 23.72 8.00 50.86
C VAL A 358 22.47 7.92 51.74
N SER A 359 22.68 7.71 53.04
CA SER A 359 21.68 7.86 54.09
C SER A 359 21.35 9.33 54.30
N ALA A 360 20.07 9.71 54.20
CA ALA A 360 19.58 11.03 54.60
C ALA A 360 19.55 11.13 56.15
N PRO A 361 19.97 12.27 56.74
CA PRO A 361 19.88 12.47 58.18
C PRO A 361 18.46 12.87 58.60
N ALA A 362 18.03 12.35 59.74
CA ALA A 362 16.86 12.80 60.47
C ALA A 362 17.07 14.25 60.95
N SER A 363 16.08 15.11 60.74
CA SER A 363 15.97 16.41 61.40
C SER A 363 14.81 16.37 62.40
N ASN A 364 15.15 16.72 63.64
CA ASN A 364 14.26 17.02 64.76
C ASN A 364 13.23 18.10 64.45
#